data_AF-A0A176J6Y4-F1
#
_entry.id   AF-A0A176J6Y4-F1
#
_cell.length_a   1.000
_cell.length_b   1.000
_cell.length_c   1.000
_cell.angle_alpha   90.00
_cell.angle_beta   90.00
_cell.angle_gamma   90.00
#
_symmetry.space_group_name_H-M   'P 1'
#
loop_
_entity.id
_entity.type
_entity.pdbx_description
1 polymer ?
#
loop_
_entity_poly.entity_id
_entity_poly.type
_entity_poly.pdbx_seq_one_letter_code
_entity_poly.pdbx_strand_id
1 'polypeptide(L)'
;MNIALIGDSLTEGRPGIPFSRLLKEQFPGFRFDNLGKGGDTVLSLYARLSKKKLPSPYDLTFLWIGVNDVYTKMLNAQAQIPAKDEKEFEEVYKKCVEIILASSKQVVLVTPALIGEHADNQANKQLRALSSIILSTAENHPKLLCLDLHTIFKNHLAHTTSSDYISVKVTRIMADALFYRKPSRIEELSKKRGLHLTLDGVHLNSLGAQIAASEYAQLIETENKKTAL
;
A
#
# COMPACT_ATOMS: atom_id res chain seq x y z
N MET A 1 20.31 1.96 -6.91
CA MET A 1 19.66 2.57 -5.72
C MET A 1 19.36 1.50 -4.68
N ASN A 2 19.40 1.86 -3.40
CA ASN A 2 18.86 1.10 -2.28
C ASN A 2 17.47 1.66 -1.94
N ILE A 3 16.42 0.85 -2.11
CA ILE A 3 15.03 1.28 -2.00
C ILE A 3 14.32 0.50 -0.89
N ALA A 4 13.63 1.21 0.00
CA ALA A 4 12.74 0.60 0.99
C ALA A 4 11.28 0.67 0.55
N LEU A 5 10.58 -0.46 0.69
CA LEU A 5 9.13 -0.52 0.55
C LEU A 5 8.54 -0.80 1.94
N ILE A 6 7.96 0.21 2.59
CA ILE A 6 7.42 0.12 3.94
C ILE A 6 5.90 0.15 3.87
N GLY A 7 5.24 -0.83 4.49
CA GLY A 7 3.78 -0.85 4.53
C GLY A 7 3.20 -2.08 5.20
N ASP A 8 2.01 -2.44 4.75
CA ASP A 8 1.20 -3.56 5.26
C ASP A 8 1.27 -4.81 4.35
N SER A 9 0.17 -5.59 4.26
CA SER A 9 0.04 -6.79 3.42
C SER A 9 0.16 -6.49 1.92
N LEU A 10 -0.23 -5.30 1.46
CA LEU A 10 -0.08 -4.89 0.07
C LEU A 10 1.39 -4.75 -0.31
N THR A 11 2.19 -4.23 0.63
CA THR A 11 3.65 -4.14 0.49
C THR A 11 4.31 -5.50 0.65
N GLU A 12 3.89 -6.30 1.63
CA GLU A 12 4.35 -7.70 1.78
C GLU A 12 4.06 -8.51 0.51
N GLY A 13 2.95 -8.19 -0.16
CA GLY A 13 2.50 -8.84 -1.38
C GLY A 13 1.80 -10.16 -1.12
N ARG A 14 1.11 -10.28 0.03
CA ARG A 14 0.39 -11.48 0.43
C ARG A 14 -0.81 -11.16 1.34
N PRO A 15 -2.04 -11.61 1.02
CA PRO A 15 -2.48 -12.23 -0.25
C PRO A 15 -2.21 -11.39 -1.49
N GLY A 16 -2.44 -11.98 -2.68
CA GLY A 16 -2.36 -11.27 -3.96
C GLY A 16 -1.01 -11.37 -4.66
N ILE A 17 -0.82 -10.51 -5.66
CA ILE A 17 0.40 -10.43 -6.47
C ILE A 17 1.37 -9.42 -5.84
N PRO A 18 2.62 -9.82 -5.53
CA PRO A 18 3.61 -8.90 -4.98
C PRO A 18 4.12 -7.95 -6.06
N PHE A 19 3.62 -6.71 -6.10
CA PHE A 19 4.09 -5.68 -7.04
C PHE A 19 5.61 -5.43 -6.93
N SER A 20 6.18 -5.62 -5.73
CA SER A 20 7.62 -5.51 -5.48
C SER A 20 8.46 -6.49 -6.31
N ARG A 21 7.89 -7.62 -6.75
CA ARG A 21 8.55 -8.53 -7.68
C ARG A 21 8.70 -7.92 -9.08
N LEU A 22 7.65 -7.25 -9.56
CA LEU A 22 7.67 -6.57 -10.86
C LEU A 22 8.73 -5.46 -10.87
N LEU A 23 8.84 -4.70 -9.77
CA LEU A 23 9.89 -3.70 -9.60
C LEU A 23 11.30 -4.30 -9.64
N LYS A 24 11.53 -5.43 -8.95
CA LYS A 24 12.83 -6.12 -8.97
C LYS A 24 13.20 -6.63 -10.36
N GLU A 25 12.22 -7.11 -11.11
CA GLU A 25 12.41 -7.57 -12.49
C GLU A 25 12.73 -6.40 -13.44
N GLN A 26 12.06 -5.25 -13.25
CA GLN A 26 12.30 -4.03 -14.03
C GLN A 26 13.64 -3.35 -13.70
N PHE A 27 14.09 -3.40 -12.45
CA PHE A 27 15.32 -2.75 -11.98
C PHE A 27 16.31 -3.76 -11.36
N PRO A 28 16.91 -4.67 -12.17
CA PRO A 28 17.75 -5.75 -11.65
C PRO A 28 19.05 -5.28 -10.97
N GLY A 29 19.50 -4.05 -11.25
CA GLY A 29 20.65 -3.43 -10.60
C GLY A 29 20.34 -2.70 -9.29
N PHE A 30 19.07 -2.62 -8.89
CA PHE A 30 18.64 -1.92 -7.67
C PHE A 30 18.35 -2.92 -6.56
N ARG A 31 18.61 -2.52 -5.31
CA ARG A 31 18.26 -3.31 -4.13
C ARG A 31 16.92 -2.84 -3.59
N PHE A 32 16.00 -3.77 -3.38
CA PHE A 32 14.70 -3.53 -2.76
C PHE A 32 14.58 -4.29 -1.45
N ASP A 33 14.45 -3.55 -0.35
CA ASP A 33 14.15 -4.08 0.97
C ASP A 33 12.63 -3.97 1.19
N ASN A 34 11.95 -5.12 1.12
CA ASN A 34 10.51 -5.21 1.41
C ASN A 34 10.31 -5.29 2.92
N LEU A 35 9.77 -4.22 3.49
CA LEU A 35 9.45 -4.04 4.90
C LEU A 35 7.93 -3.97 5.12
N GLY A 36 7.17 -4.68 4.28
CA GLY A 36 5.74 -4.90 4.43
C GLY A 36 5.43 -5.93 5.51
N LYS A 37 4.33 -5.74 6.24
CA LYS A 37 3.85 -6.71 7.23
C LYS A 37 2.32 -6.73 7.27
N GLY A 38 1.75 -7.89 6.98
CA GLY A 38 0.31 -8.09 6.92
C GLY A 38 -0.43 -7.64 8.19
N GLY A 39 -1.51 -6.89 7.96
CA GLY A 39 -2.38 -6.36 9.01
C GLY A 39 -1.89 -5.08 9.68
N ASP A 40 -0.66 -4.61 9.44
CA ASP A 40 -0.18 -3.37 10.06
C ASP A 40 -1.15 -2.20 9.79
N THR A 41 -1.58 -1.55 10.87
CA THR A 41 -2.19 -0.21 10.89
C THR A 41 -1.09 0.82 11.07
N VAL A 42 -1.41 2.12 11.01
CA VAL A 42 -0.41 3.17 11.29
C VAL A 42 0.19 3.04 12.70
N LEU A 43 -0.62 2.64 13.69
CA LEU A 43 -0.18 2.40 15.07
C LEU A 43 0.81 1.23 15.16
N SER A 44 0.50 0.11 14.51
CA SER A 44 1.35 -1.07 14.50
C SER A 44 2.65 -0.85 13.73
N LEU A 45 2.59 -0.11 12.62
CA LEU A 45 3.78 0.34 11.89
C LEU A 45 4.68 1.21 12.77
N TYR A 46 4.12 2.23 13.41
CA TYR A 46 4.87 3.10 14.31
C TYR A 46 5.57 2.28 15.41
N ALA A 47 4.84 1.39 16.08
CA ALA A 47 5.39 0.56 17.15
C ALA A 47 6.59 -0.28 16.71
N ARG A 48 6.64 -0.79 15.47
CA ARG A 48 7.81 -1.52 14.96
C ARG A 48 8.95 -0.61 14.53
N LEU A 49 8.65 0.53 13.91
CA LEU A 49 9.67 1.52 13.51
C LEU A 49 10.37 2.11 14.74
N SER A 50 9.65 2.37 15.83
CA SER A 50 10.23 2.88 17.08
C SER A 50 11.13 1.87 17.79
N LYS A 51 10.93 0.57 17.57
CA LYS A 51 11.69 -0.50 18.25
C LYS A 51 12.93 -0.93 17.50
N LYS A 52 12.98 -0.72 16.19
CA LYS A 52 14.06 -1.21 15.34
C LYS A 52 14.48 -0.14 14.35
N LYS A 53 15.74 0.28 14.44
CA LYS A 53 16.35 1.19 13.46
C LYS A 53 16.29 0.58 12.07
N LEU A 54 16.01 1.42 11.08
CA LEU A 54 16.14 1.05 9.68
C LEU A 54 17.62 0.79 9.35
N PRO A 55 17.92 -0.24 8.55
CA PRO A 55 19.26 -0.83 8.45
C PRO A 55 20.30 -0.01 7.68
N SER A 56 19.90 1.01 6.92
CA SER A 56 20.77 1.83 6.08
C SER A 56 20.05 3.14 5.75
N PRO A 57 20.76 4.24 5.43
CA PRO A 57 20.13 5.27 4.63
C PRO A 57 19.71 4.66 3.29
N TYR A 58 18.43 4.78 2.96
CA TYR A 58 17.90 4.45 1.64
C TYR A 58 18.03 5.64 0.71
N ASP A 59 18.19 5.38 -0.58
CA ASP A 59 18.11 6.43 -1.60
C ASP A 59 16.66 6.91 -1.75
N LEU A 60 15.72 5.97 -1.71
CA LEU A 60 14.29 6.23 -1.84
C LEU A 60 13.51 5.28 -0.94
N THR A 61 12.54 5.80 -0.21
CA THR A 61 11.63 4.98 0.61
C THR A 61 10.19 5.26 0.21
N PHE A 62 9.40 4.22 -0.02
CA PHE A 62 7.95 4.31 -0.17
C PHE A 62 7.28 3.93 1.14
N LEU A 63 6.36 4.77 1.61
CA LEU A 63 5.49 4.49 2.76
C LEU A 63 4.05 4.29 2.26
N TRP A 64 3.58 3.05 2.25
CA TRP A 64 2.23 2.67 1.85
C TRP A 64 1.50 1.99 3.00
N ILE A 65 0.78 2.80 3.79
CA ILE A 65 0.08 2.36 5.00
C ILE A 65 -1.24 3.12 5.14
N GLY A 66 -2.22 2.49 5.80
CA GLY A 66 -3.48 3.13 6.19
C GLY A 66 -4.73 2.39 5.75
N VAL A 67 -4.63 1.42 4.85
CA VAL A 67 -5.81 0.63 4.44
C VAL A 67 -6.40 -0.13 5.62
N ASN A 68 -5.56 -0.67 6.51
CA ASN A 68 -6.01 -1.41 7.70
C ASN A 68 -6.62 -0.52 8.78
N ASP A 69 -6.36 0.79 8.77
CA ASP A 69 -7.01 1.75 9.68
C ASP A 69 -8.52 1.90 9.38
N VAL A 70 -8.94 1.46 8.19
CA VAL A 70 -10.36 1.31 7.79
C VAL A 70 -10.77 -0.17 7.75
N TYR A 71 -10.01 -1.00 7.04
CA TYR A 71 -10.40 -2.38 6.74
C TYR A 71 -10.56 -3.27 7.98
N THR A 72 -9.71 -3.12 9.00
CA THR A 72 -9.79 -3.94 10.23
C THR A 72 -11.12 -3.78 10.97
N LYS A 73 -11.77 -2.61 10.84
CA LYS A 73 -13.09 -2.31 11.43
C LYS A 73 -14.22 -3.11 10.77
N MET A 74 -14.00 -3.61 9.56
CA MET A 74 -14.95 -4.40 8.79
C MET A 74 -14.78 -5.91 9.00
N LEU A 75 -13.65 -6.34 9.57
CA LEU A 75 -13.36 -7.76 9.76
C LEU A 75 -14.22 -8.36 10.86
N ASN A 76 -14.60 -9.63 10.69
CA ASN A 76 -15.37 -10.37 11.68
C ASN A 76 -14.59 -10.67 12.98
N ALA A 77 -13.28 -10.50 12.94
CA ALA A 77 -12.39 -10.58 14.10
C ALA A 77 -11.29 -9.54 13.93
N GLN A 78 -11.23 -8.59 14.86
CA GLN A 78 -10.27 -7.51 14.80
C GLN A 78 -8.91 -7.98 15.33
N ALA A 79 -7.94 -8.14 14.44
CA ALA A 79 -6.59 -8.58 14.80
C ALA A 79 -5.65 -7.43 15.20
N GLN A 80 -5.97 -6.20 14.77
CA GLN A 80 -5.11 -5.03 14.91
C GLN A 80 -5.93 -3.80 15.30
N ILE A 81 -5.31 -2.90 16.08
CA ILE A 81 -5.94 -1.68 16.57
C ILE A 81 -5.72 -0.58 15.51
N PRO A 82 -6.78 -0.07 14.86
CA PRO A 82 -6.70 1.08 13.97
C PRO A 82 -6.57 2.36 14.79
N ALA A 83 -6.13 3.44 14.15
CA ALA A 83 -6.32 4.77 14.72
C ALA A 83 -7.81 5.01 15.06
N LYS A 84 -8.04 5.61 16.23
CA LYS A 84 -9.38 5.89 16.75
C LYS A 84 -10.15 6.90 15.88
N ASP A 85 -9.43 7.86 15.32
CA ASP A 85 -9.94 8.95 14.50
C ASP A 85 -8.85 9.45 13.53
N GLU A 86 -9.23 10.35 12.63
CA GLU A 86 -8.33 10.98 11.64
C GLU A 86 -7.18 11.75 12.29
N LYS A 87 -7.41 12.34 13.48
CA LYS A 87 -6.39 13.09 14.20
C LYS A 87 -5.28 12.18 14.74
N GLU A 88 -5.65 11.06 15.36
CA GLU A 88 -4.67 10.08 15.81
C GLU A 88 -3.94 9.44 14.63
N PHE A 89 -4.65 9.20 13.52
CA PHE A 89 -4.01 8.74 12.29
C PHE A 89 -2.94 9.73 11.84
N GLU A 90 -3.27 11.02 11.70
CA GLU A 90 -2.35 12.07 11.29
C GLU A 90 -1.13 12.16 12.23
N GLU A 91 -1.37 12.22 13.54
CA GLU A 91 -0.30 12.34 14.54
C GLU A 91 0.67 11.16 14.48
N VAL A 92 0.18 9.93 14.33
CA VAL A 92 1.05 8.75 14.29
C VAL A 92 1.66 8.54 12.91
N TYR A 93 0.96 8.90 11.84
CA TYR A 93 1.49 8.88 10.47
C TYR A 93 2.70 9.81 10.36
N LYS A 94 2.61 11.05 10.86
CA LYS A 94 3.73 12.00 10.88
C LYS A 94 4.95 11.47 11.64
N LYS A 95 4.73 10.81 12.79
CA LYS A 95 5.82 10.16 13.53
C LYS A 95 6.49 9.02 12.74
N CYS A 96 5.73 8.26 11.96
CA CYS A 96 6.30 7.27 11.05
C CYS A 96 7.17 7.95 9.98
N VAL A 97 6.65 9.02 9.36
CA VAL A 97 7.36 9.81 8.34
C VAL A 97 8.68 10.37 8.89
N GLU A 98 8.68 10.93 10.10
CA GLU A 98 9.89 11.45 10.76
C GLU A 98 10.97 10.37 10.94
N ILE A 99 10.59 9.18 11.43
CA ILE A 99 11.54 8.06 11.60
C ILE A 99 12.11 7.63 10.24
N ILE A 100 11.28 7.58 9.21
CA ILE A 100 11.68 7.15 7.87
C ILE A 100 12.59 8.20 7.21
N LEU A 101 12.26 9.49 7.34
CA LEU A 101 13.07 10.61 6.83
C LEU A 101 14.48 10.61 7.42
N ALA A 102 14.65 10.20 8.68
CA ALA A 102 15.96 10.08 9.31
C ALA A 102 16.85 8.99 8.66
N SER A 103 16.25 8.07 7.88
CA SER A 103 16.93 6.94 7.24
C SER A 103 16.74 6.91 5.72
N SER A 104 16.33 8.01 5.08
CA SER A 104 16.10 8.05 3.64
C SER A 104 16.46 9.42 3.05
N LYS A 105 17.03 9.44 1.85
CA LYS A 105 17.32 10.70 1.14
C LYS A 105 16.03 11.36 0.65
N GLN A 106 15.16 10.56 0.02
CA GLN A 106 13.82 10.96 -0.42
C GLN A 106 12.78 9.95 0.11
N VAL A 107 11.57 10.41 0.42
CA VAL A 107 10.45 9.57 0.84
C VAL A 107 9.23 9.86 -0.01
N VAL A 108 8.57 8.80 -0.49
CA VAL A 108 7.29 8.86 -1.21
C VAL A 108 6.20 8.40 -0.27
N LEU A 109 5.24 9.28 -0.01
CA LEU A 109 4.03 8.97 0.73
C LEU A 109 2.98 8.44 -0.25
N VAL A 110 2.51 7.23 -0.03
CA VAL A 110 1.58 6.54 -0.94
C VAL A 110 0.22 6.44 -0.29
N THR A 111 -0.82 6.95 -0.96
CA THR A 111 -2.19 6.87 -0.45
C THR A 111 -2.72 5.43 -0.50
N PRO A 112 -3.61 5.01 0.42
CA PRO A 112 -4.27 3.71 0.33
C PRO A 112 -5.04 3.57 -1.00
N ALA A 113 -4.94 2.43 -1.68
CA ALA A 113 -5.59 2.25 -2.98
C ALA A 113 -7.14 2.22 -2.86
N LEU A 114 -7.71 1.12 -2.37
CA LEU A 114 -9.15 0.97 -2.20
C LEU A 114 -9.51 -0.15 -1.22
N ILE A 115 -10.76 -0.15 -0.74
CA ILE A 115 -11.43 -1.27 -0.08
C ILE A 115 -12.77 -1.48 -0.80
N GLY A 116 -12.87 -2.59 -1.53
CA GLY A 116 -13.91 -2.82 -2.53
C GLY A 116 -13.72 -1.94 -3.77
N GLU A 117 -14.12 -2.44 -4.93
CA GLU A 117 -13.87 -1.78 -6.21
C GLU A 117 -14.96 -0.77 -6.62
N HIS A 118 -15.91 -0.49 -5.71
CA HIS A 118 -16.84 0.61 -5.86
C HIS A 118 -16.30 1.89 -5.21
N ALA A 119 -15.92 2.87 -6.03
CA ALA A 119 -15.25 4.09 -5.58
C ALA A 119 -16.02 4.90 -4.52
N ASP A 120 -17.35 4.80 -4.49
CA ASP A 120 -18.22 5.58 -3.61
C ASP A 120 -18.77 4.81 -2.41
N ASN A 121 -18.27 3.59 -2.17
CA ASN A 121 -18.62 2.85 -0.96
C ASN A 121 -18.09 3.54 0.31
N GLN A 122 -18.64 3.16 1.47
CA GLN A 122 -18.32 3.82 2.75
C GLN A 122 -16.83 3.69 3.13
N ALA A 123 -16.20 2.55 2.84
CA ALA A 123 -14.80 2.34 3.16
C ALA A 123 -13.88 3.25 2.32
N ASN A 124 -14.16 3.39 1.02
CA ASN A 124 -13.42 4.29 0.13
C ASN A 124 -13.64 5.77 0.47
N LYS A 125 -14.78 6.17 1.04
CA LYS A 125 -14.95 7.52 1.60
C LYS A 125 -14.03 7.77 2.80
N GLN A 126 -13.85 6.79 3.68
CA GLN A 126 -12.91 6.90 4.80
C GLN A 126 -11.45 6.91 4.31
N LEU A 127 -11.09 6.07 3.33
CA LEU A 127 -9.76 6.09 2.72
C LEU A 127 -9.46 7.43 2.04
N ARG A 128 -10.46 8.09 1.46
CA ARG A 128 -10.30 9.44 0.90
C ARG A 128 -9.89 10.46 1.96
N ALA A 129 -10.49 10.40 3.15
CA ALA A 129 -10.10 11.28 4.26
C ALA A 129 -8.64 11.03 4.69
N LEU A 130 -8.25 9.76 4.84
CA LEU A 130 -6.85 9.41 5.14
C LEU A 130 -5.89 9.84 4.02
N SER A 131 -6.31 9.70 2.75
CA SER A 131 -5.53 10.12 1.59
C SER A 131 -5.27 11.63 1.61
N SER A 132 -6.29 12.44 1.93
CA SER A 132 -6.11 13.90 2.08
C SER A 132 -5.07 14.25 3.14
N ILE A 133 -5.05 13.54 4.27
CA ILE A 133 -4.05 13.72 5.35
C ILE A 133 -2.64 13.35 4.87
N ILE A 134 -2.52 12.25 4.13
CA ILE A 134 -1.23 11.79 3.59
C ILE A 134 -0.69 12.80 2.58
N LEU A 135 -1.54 13.28 1.68
CA LEU A 135 -1.16 14.26 0.65
C LEU A 135 -0.74 15.59 1.30
N SER A 136 -1.51 16.08 2.28
CA SER A 136 -1.16 17.32 3.00
C SER A 136 0.12 17.20 3.83
N THR A 137 0.46 15.98 4.29
CA THR A 137 1.70 15.74 5.05
C THR A 137 2.96 15.95 4.19
N ALA A 138 2.90 15.73 2.88
CA ALA A 138 4.04 15.99 2.00
C ALA A 138 4.21 17.47 1.63
N GLU A 139 3.18 18.29 1.80
CA GLU A 139 3.21 19.69 1.40
C GLU A 139 4.36 20.43 2.10
N ASN A 140 5.10 21.22 1.32
CA ASN A 140 6.18 22.07 1.79
C ASN A 140 7.40 21.35 2.42
N HIS A 141 7.52 20.03 2.28
CA HIS A 141 8.72 19.30 2.71
C HIS A 141 9.56 18.84 1.51
N PRO A 142 10.81 19.32 1.33
CA PRO A 142 11.58 19.09 0.11
C PRO A 142 11.95 17.62 -0.15
N LYS A 143 12.00 16.81 0.91
CA LYS A 143 12.29 15.36 0.83
C LYS A 143 11.05 14.46 0.71
N LEU A 144 9.85 15.04 0.70
CA LEU A 144 8.60 14.28 0.57
C LEU A 144 8.04 14.43 -0.84
N LEU A 145 7.67 13.30 -1.42
CA LEU A 145 6.85 13.21 -2.64
C LEU A 145 5.55 12.50 -2.30
N CYS A 146 4.55 12.64 -3.15
CA CYS A 146 3.29 11.93 -3.05
C CYS A 146 3.06 11.01 -4.23
N LEU A 147 2.42 9.87 -3.97
CA LEU A 147 1.83 9.01 -4.97
C LEU A 147 0.36 8.74 -4.60
N ASP A 148 -0.57 9.30 -5.36
CA ASP A 148 -2.00 9.16 -5.09
C ASP A 148 -2.61 7.91 -5.74
N LEU A 149 -2.27 6.73 -5.19
CA LEU A 149 -2.83 5.47 -5.67
C LEU A 149 -4.35 5.37 -5.51
N HIS A 150 -4.96 6.07 -4.55
CA HIS A 150 -6.41 6.10 -4.39
C HIS A 150 -7.10 6.61 -5.66
N THR A 151 -6.67 7.79 -6.13
CA THR A 151 -7.22 8.41 -7.34
C THR A 151 -6.88 7.58 -8.58
N ILE A 152 -5.66 7.04 -8.66
CA ILE A 152 -5.23 6.22 -9.81
C ILE A 152 -6.11 4.96 -9.93
N PHE A 153 -6.29 4.20 -8.84
CA PHE A 153 -7.12 2.99 -8.85
C PHE A 153 -8.60 3.31 -9.14
N LYS A 154 -9.12 4.40 -8.56
CA LYS A 154 -10.48 4.89 -8.87
C LYS A 154 -10.64 5.15 -10.36
N ASN A 155 -9.68 5.81 -11.00
CA ASN A 155 -9.76 6.14 -12.42
C ASN A 155 -9.74 4.89 -13.31
N HIS A 156 -8.95 3.88 -12.96
CA HIS A 156 -8.95 2.59 -13.66
C HIS A 156 -10.29 1.83 -13.56
N LEU A 157 -11.08 2.10 -12.52
CA LEU A 157 -12.38 1.47 -12.30
C LEU A 157 -13.57 2.31 -12.80
N ALA A 158 -13.35 3.56 -13.25
CA ALA A 158 -14.42 4.50 -13.57
C ALA A 158 -15.40 4.02 -14.66
N HIS A 159 -14.95 3.15 -15.56
CA HIS A 159 -15.75 2.57 -16.64
C HIS A 159 -15.91 1.05 -16.52
N THR A 160 -15.67 0.52 -15.32
CA THR A 160 -15.65 -0.91 -15.05
C THR A 160 -16.75 -1.26 -14.06
N THR A 161 -17.56 -2.26 -14.38
CA THR A 161 -18.53 -2.80 -13.44
C THR A 161 -17.88 -3.91 -12.61
N SER A 162 -17.57 -3.59 -11.35
CA SER A 162 -17.14 -4.56 -10.35
C SER A 162 -18.33 -5.04 -9.51
N SER A 163 -18.12 -6.12 -8.75
CA SER A 163 -19.03 -6.55 -7.70
C SER A 163 -18.75 -5.85 -6.36
N ASP A 164 -19.70 -5.93 -5.43
CA ASP A 164 -19.53 -5.50 -4.04
C ASP A 164 -18.70 -6.48 -3.18
N TYR A 165 -17.97 -7.42 -3.79
CA TYR A 165 -17.23 -8.43 -3.02
C TYR A 165 -16.12 -7.79 -2.20
N ILE A 166 -16.21 -7.96 -0.87
CA ILE A 166 -15.15 -7.63 0.07
C ILE A 166 -15.02 -8.83 1.03
N SER A 167 -13.83 -9.42 1.10
CA SER A 167 -13.58 -10.48 2.07
C SER A 167 -13.50 -9.87 3.47
N VAL A 168 -14.43 -10.21 4.36
CA VAL A 168 -14.44 -9.72 5.76
C VAL A 168 -14.12 -10.82 6.78
N LYS A 169 -14.01 -12.07 6.33
CA LYS A 169 -13.69 -13.21 7.19
C LYS A 169 -12.18 -13.42 7.23
N VAL A 170 -11.55 -13.25 8.39
CA VAL A 170 -10.10 -13.45 8.56
C VAL A 170 -9.65 -14.83 8.08
N THR A 171 -10.45 -15.87 8.37
CA THR A 171 -10.17 -17.25 7.90
C THR A 171 -10.18 -17.37 6.38
N ARG A 172 -11.02 -16.61 5.67
CA ARG A 172 -11.03 -16.57 4.20
C ARG A 172 -9.78 -15.89 3.66
N ILE A 173 -9.39 -14.76 4.24
CA ILE A 173 -8.17 -14.02 3.86
C ILE A 173 -6.93 -14.90 4.05
N MET A 174 -6.83 -15.62 5.18
CA MET A 174 -5.75 -16.58 5.42
C MET A 174 -5.76 -17.74 4.42
N ALA A 175 -6.94 -18.28 4.11
CA ALA A 175 -7.06 -19.31 3.09
C ALA A 175 -6.63 -18.80 1.70
N ASP A 176 -7.03 -17.58 1.33
CA ASP A 176 -6.61 -16.95 0.08
C ASP A 176 -5.08 -16.80 0.03
N ALA A 177 -4.45 -16.34 1.12
CA ALA A 177 -2.99 -16.23 1.27
C ALA A 177 -2.25 -17.58 1.16
N LEU A 178 -2.88 -18.68 1.56
CA LEU A 178 -2.27 -20.02 1.57
C LEU A 178 -2.43 -20.74 0.23
N PHE A 179 -3.63 -20.70 -0.34
CA PHE A 179 -4.01 -21.53 -1.49
C PHE A 179 -3.87 -20.83 -2.84
N TYR A 180 -3.88 -19.49 -2.87
CA TYR A 180 -3.82 -18.70 -4.10
C TYR A 180 -2.50 -17.93 -4.19
N ARG A 181 -1.45 -18.61 -4.66
CA ARG A 181 -0.11 -18.06 -4.87
C ARG A 181 0.30 -17.94 -6.34
N LYS A 182 -0.33 -18.73 -7.22
CA LYS A 182 -0.05 -18.71 -8.65
C LYS A 182 -0.85 -17.58 -9.30
N PRO A 183 -0.26 -16.71 -10.14
CA PRO A 183 -0.98 -15.63 -10.79
C PRO A 183 -2.25 -16.08 -11.48
N SER A 184 -2.21 -17.15 -12.27
CA SER A 184 -3.39 -17.69 -12.95
C SER A 184 -4.56 -18.05 -12.03
N ARG A 185 -4.28 -18.55 -10.81
CA ARG A 185 -5.32 -18.86 -9.83
C ARG A 185 -5.86 -17.62 -9.13
N ILE A 186 -5.01 -16.61 -8.91
CA ILE A 186 -5.42 -15.31 -8.37
C ILE A 186 -6.37 -14.63 -9.36
N GLU A 187 -6.03 -14.63 -10.65
CA GLU A 187 -6.89 -14.09 -11.70
C GLU A 187 -8.23 -14.83 -11.79
N GLU A 188 -8.20 -16.17 -11.76
CA GLU A 188 -9.43 -16.96 -11.78
C GLU A 188 -10.34 -16.63 -10.58
N LEU A 189 -9.76 -16.48 -9.38
CA LEU A 189 -10.52 -16.15 -8.17
C LEU A 189 -11.05 -14.71 -8.20
N SER A 190 -10.22 -13.75 -8.61
CA SER A 190 -10.60 -12.35 -8.81
C SER A 190 -11.78 -12.24 -9.78
N LYS A 191 -11.71 -12.92 -10.94
CA LYS A 191 -12.80 -12.98 -11.91
C LYS A 191 -14.06 -13.64 -11.36
N LYS A 192 -13.93 -14.76 -10.63
CA LYS A 192 -15.08 -15.42 -9.96
C LYS A 192 -15.78 -14.52 -8.95
N ARG A 193 -15.04 -13.59 -8.33
CA ARG A 193 -15.56 -12.59 -7.40
C ARG A 193 -16.08 -11.34 -8.11
N GLY A 194 -15.94 -11.21 -9.43
CA GLY A 194 -16.33 -10.01 -10.17
C GLY A 194 -15.45 -8.81 -9.85
N LEU A 195 -14.16 -9.05 -9.57
CA LEU A 195 -13.15 -8.03 -9.28
C LEU A 195 -12.18 -7.89 -10.46
N HIS A 196 -11.57 -6.71 -10.60
CA HIS A 196 -10.75 -6.34 -11.75
C HIS A 196 -9.34 -5.86 -11.37
N LEU A 197 -9.15 -5.30 -10.18
CA LEU A 197 -7.85 -4.87 -9.66
C LEU A 197 -7.41 -5.66 -8.43
N THR A 198 -8.33 -6.35 -7.78
CA THR A 198 -8.10 -7.04 -6.52
C THR A 198 -8.53 -8.51 -6.56
N LEU A 199 -7.91 -9.31 -5.70
CA LEU A 199 -8.27 -10.69 -5.45
C LEU A 199 -9.50 -10.79 -4.54
N ASP A 200 -9.61 -9.93 -3.54
CA ASP A 200 -10.56 -10.08 -2.43
C ASP A 200 -11.24 -8.77 -1.99
N GLY A 201 -11.15 -7.73 -2.83
CA GLY A 201 -11.61 -6.37 -2.54
C GLY A 201 -10.52 -5.50 -1.92
N VAL A 202 -9.35 -6.03 -1.53
CA VAL A 202 -8.25 -5.25 -0.97
C VAL A 202 -6.92 -5.61 -1.65
N HIS A 203 -6.55 -6.88 -1.63
CA HIS A 203 -5.25 -7.35 -2.09
C HIS A 203 -5.17 -7.44 -3.61
N LEU A 204 -4.02 -7.11 -4.20
CA LEU A 204 -3.87 -6.92 -5.65
C LEU A 204 -4.00 -8.23 -6.44
N ASN A 205 -4.70 -8.19 -7.56
CA ASN A 205 -4.51 -9.16 -8.65
C ASN A 205 -3.35 -8.70 -9.55
N SER A 206 -3.16 -9.34 -10.71
CA SER A 206 -2.06 -9.03 -11.62
C SER A 206 -2.15 -7.61 -12.18
N LEU A 207 -3.34 -7.15 -12.58
CA LEU A 207 -3.53 -5.80 -13.11
C LEU A 207 -3.31 -4.75 -12.03
N GLY A 208 -3.88 -4.93 -10.84
CA GLY A 208 -3.66 -4.01 -9.71
C GLY A 208 -2.18 -3.93 -9.31
N ALA A 209 -1.46 -5.06 -9.30
CA ALA A 209 -0.03 -5.08 -9.03
C ALA A 209 0.79 -4.41 -10.14
N GLN A 210 0.39 -4.56 -11.40
CA GLN A 210 1.04 -3.91 -12.53
C GLN A 210 0.89 -2.39 -12.46
N ILE A 211 -0.33 -1.88 -12.19
CA ILE A 211 -0.59 -0.45 -12.00
C ILE A 211 0.30 0.10 -10.88
N ALA A 212 0.26 -0.52 -9.69
CA ALA A 212 1.08 -0.07 -8.57
C ALA A 212 2.59 -0.09 -8.91
N ALA A 213 3.08 -1.15 -9.55
CA ALA A 213 4.49 -1.23 -9.94
C ALA A 213 4.86 -0.16 -10.98
N SER A 214 4.02 0.12 -11.98
CA SER A 214 4.28 1.14 -12.98
C SER A 214 4.37 2.54 -12.38
N GLU A 215 3.48 2.89 -11.45
CA GLU A 215 3.51 4.18 -10.77
C GLU A 215 4.76 4.35 -9.87
N TYR A 216 5.15 3.28 -9.17
CA TYR A 216 6.39 3.28 -8.38
C TYR A 216 7.62 3.41 -9.29
N ALA A 217 7.62 2.71 -10.43
CA ALA A 217 8.72 2.73 -11.38
C ALA A 217 8.97 4.12 -11.96
N GLN A 218 7.92 4.88 -12.29
CA GLN A 218 8.05 6.26 -12.78
C GLN A 218 8.78 7.17 -11.78
N LEU A 219 8.44 7.05 -10.49
CA LEU A 219 9.10 7.82 -9.42
C LEU A 219 10.55 7.36 -9.21
N ILE A 220 10.81 6.06 -9.24
CA ILE A 220 12.16 5.50 -9.14
C ILE A 220 13.05 6.01 -10.28
N GLU A 221 12.57 5.99 -11.53
CA GLU A 221 13.30 6.48 -12.69
C GLU A 221 13.59 7.97 -12.60
N THR A 222 12.60 8.75 -12.13
CA THR A 222 12.73 10.21 -11.95
C THR A 222 13.82 10.55 -10.93
N GLU A 223 13.81 9.90 -9.77
CA GLU A 223 14.81 10.15 -8.71
C GLU A 223 16.20 9.62 -9.08
N ASN A 224 16.28 8.50 -9.79
CA ASN A 224 17.55 7.98 -10.29
C ASN A 224 18.22 8.96 -11.26
N LYS A 225 17.45 9.57 -12.18
CA LYS A 225 17.96 10.57 -13.14
C LYS A 225 18.50 11.82 -12.44
N LYS A 226 17.85 12.29 -11.37
CA LYS A 226 18.33 13.44 -10.57
C LYS A 226 19.67 13.20 -9.91
N THR A 227 19.98 11.95 -9.55
CA THR A 227 21.23 11.57 -8.87
C THR A 227 22.39 11.36 -9.85
N ALA A 228 22.09 11.18 -11.14
CA ALA A 228 23.08 10.96 -12.20
C ALA A 228 23.59 12.25 -12.85
N LEU A 229 22.99 13.39 -12.51
CA LEU A 229 23.39 14.75 -12.92
C LEU A 229 24.22 15.41 -11.83
#